data_AF-A0A842XQL4-F1
#
_entry.id   AF-A0A842XQL4-F1
#
_cell.length_a   1.000
_cell.length_b   1.000
_cell.length_c   1.000
_cell.angle_alpha   90.00
_cell.angle_beta   90.00
_cell.angle_gamma   90.00
#
_symmetry.space_group_name_H-M   'P 1'
#
loop_
_entity.id
_entity.type
_entity.pdbx_description
1 polymer ?
#
loop_
_entity_poly.entity_id
_entity_poly.type
_entity_poly.pdbx_seq_one_letter_code
_entity_poly.pdbx_strand_id
1 'polypeptide(L)'
;MAKIKKRSGEMQEFDKRKLEQSVKRAGASEEVARRVAEKITPSEGLSTEELRRLVSQELKRENESLSGAYMATRRLRAKEAKDLSSGVVRLHEELLKIHGLQSGQHAHLMNKDMKTEVRVEPAKSADREEIHMSHADLEKLGVSEGSRVNVRFSAR
;
A
#
# COMPACT_ATOMS: atom_id res chain seq x y z
N MET A 1 26.86 3.32 1.79
CA MET A 1 25.43 3.19 1.41
C MET A 1 25.12 1.71 1.42
N ALA A 2 24.10 1.27 2.15
CA ALA A 2 23.72 -0.14 2.18
C ALA A 2 22.81 -0.48 0.99
N LYS A 3 22.92 -1.70 0.46
CA LYS A 3 21.99 -2.25 -0.54
C LYS A 3 20.98 -3.15 0.14
N ILE A 4 19.72 -2.99 -0.24
CA ILE A 4 18.56 -3.75 0.22
C ILE A 4 18.25 -4.84 -0.80
N LYS A 5 17.97 -6.05 -0.32
CA LYS A 5 17.53 -7.17 -1.14
C LYS A 5 16.03 -7.09 -1.38
N LYS A 6 15.63 -6.89 -2.64
CA LYS A 6 14.21 -6.95 -3.04
C LYS A 6 13.67 -8.38 -2.96
N ARG A 7 12.34 -8.52 -2.99
CA ARG A 7 11.66 -9.82 -3.11
C ARG A 7 12.10 -10.63 -4.34
N SER A 8 12.48 -9.96 -5.43
CA SER A 8 13.04 -10.59 -6.63
C SER A 8 14.45 -11.15 -6.45
N GLY A 9 15.11 -10.85 -5.33
CA GLY A 9 16.54 -11.13 -5.12
C GLY A 9 17.49 -10.04 -5.60
N GLU A 10 16.99 -9.06 -6.37
CA GLU A 10 17.76 -7.90 -6.85
C GLU A 10 18.25 -7.04 -5.67
N MET A 11 19.51 -6.60 -5.74
CA MET A 11 20.09 -5.66 -4.78
C MET A 11 19.91 -4.22 -5.26
N GLN A 12 19.34 -3.37 -4.43
CA GLN A 12 19.12 -1.94 -4.72
C GLN A 12 19.68 -1.07 -3.61
N GLU A 13 20.34 0.04 -3.96
CA GLU A 13 20.79 1.02 -2.98
C GLU A 13 19.63 1.57 -2.15
N PHE A 14 19.84 1.61 -0.83
CA PHE A 14 18.88 2.19 0.09
C PHE A 14 18.71 3.68 -0.19
N ASP A 15 17.47 4.07 -0.52
CA ASP A 15 17.09 5.45 -0.74
C ASP A 15 16.14 5.88 0.38
N LYS A 16 16.67 6.73 1.27
CA LYS A 16 15.93 7.29 2.40
C LYS A 16 14.68 8.04 1.95
N ARG A 17 14.72 8.75 0.81
CA ARG A 17 13.56 9.49 0.30
C ARG A 17 12.43 8.55 -0.12
N LYS A 18 12.75 7.37 -0.67
CA LYS A 18 11.73 6.34 -0.96
C LYS A 18 11.07 5.83 0.31
N LEU A 19 11.85 5.70 1.39
CA LEU A 19 11.32 5.28 2.68
C LEU A 19 10.37 6.34 3.26
N GLU A 20 10.78 7.61 3.26
CA GLU A 20 9.94 8.75 3.69
C GLU A 20 8.62 8.77 2.92
N GLN A 21 8.66 8.64 1.59
CA GLN A 21 7.44 8.56 0.77
C GLN A 21 6.56 7.37 1.14
N SER A 22 7.15 6.20 1.40
CA SER A 22 6.41 5.01 1.83
C SER A 22 5.68 5.25 3.15
N VAL A 23 6.34 5.89 4.10
CA VAL A 23 5.78 6.24 5.41
C VAL A 23 4.69 7.32 5.28
N LYS A 24 4.89 8.34 4.44
CA LYS A 24 3.84 9.34 4.12
C LYS A 24 2.61 8.71 3.48
N ARG A 25 2.79 7.74 2.57
CA ARG A 25 1.67 6.99 1.96
C ARG A 25 0.87 6.21 3.01
N ALA A 26 1.49 5.80 4.11
CA ALA A 26 0.78 5.21 5.24
C ALA A 26 0.00 6.21 6.09
N GLY A 27 0.11 7.52 5.82
CA GLY A 27 -0.64 8.57 6.50
C GLY A 27 0.17 9.36 7.52
N ALA A 28 1.47 9.09 7.65
CA ALA A 28 2.35 9.90 8.50
C ALA A 28 2.50 11.32 7.94
N SER A 29 2.67 12.29 8.85
CA SER A 29 3.08 13.64 8.47
C SER A 29 4.51 13.63 7.90
N GLU A 30 4.87 14.72 7.21
CA GLU A 30 6.24 14.93 6.70
C GLU A 30 7.29 14.77 7.81
N GLU A 31 7.02 15.34 8.98
CA GLU A 31 7.91 15.30 10.14
C GLU A 31 8.10 13.88 10.68
N VAL A 32 7.00 13.14 10.86
CA VAL A 32 7.05 11.75 11.34
C VAL A 32 7.77 10.87 10.33
N ALA A 33 7.51 11.05 9.03
CA ALA A 33 8.17 10.29 7.98
C ALA A 33 9.68 10.51 7.97
N ARG A 34 10.13 11.76 8.10
CA ARG A 34 11.56 12.12 8.17
C ARG A 34 12.21 11.51 9.40
N ARG A 35 11.59 11.66 10.58
CA ARG A 35 12.09 11.13 11.85
C ARG A 35 12.23 9.61 11.83
N VAL A 36 11.23 8.90 11.31
CA VAL A 36 11.30 7.44 11.14
C VAL A 36 12.42 7.07 10.18
N ALA A 37 12.53 7.75 9.05
CA ALA A 37 13.58 7.46 8.07
C ALA A 37 14.99 7.76 8.58
N GLU A 38 15.16 8.70 9.52
CA GLU A 38 16.43 8.98 10.20
C GLU A 38 16.85 7.87 11.17
N LYS A 39 15.89 7.24 11.85
CA LYS A 39 16.16 6.14 12.79
C LYS A 39 16.53 4.85 12.08
N ILE A 40 16.11 4.68 10.83
CA ILE A 40 16.35 3.46 10.05
C ILE A 40 17.74 3.50 9.42
N THR A 41 18.64 2.69 9.96
CA THR A 41 19.98 2.44 9.39
C THR A 41 20.05 1.00 8.92
N PRO A 42 19.78 0.71 7.63
CA PRO A 42 19.76 -0.66 7.14
C PRO A 42 21.18 -1.22 7.01
N SER A 43 21.33 -2.49 7.35
CA SER A 43 22.54 -3.28 7.03
C SER A 43 22.55 -3.70 5.56
N GLU A 44 23.74 -3.97 5.02
CA GLU A 44 23.90 -4.56 3.69
C GLU A 44 23.14 -5.90 3.60
N GLY A 45 22.42 -6.12 2.50
CA GLY A 45 21.69 -7.37 2.27
C GLY A 45 20.35 -7.47 3.00
N LEU A 46 19.96 -6.48 3.82
CA LEU A 46 18.68 -6.46 4.50
C LEU A 46 17.54 -6.60 3.49
N SER A 47 16.58 -7.50 3.72
CA SER A 47 15.47 -7.66 2.80
C SER A 47 14.46 -6.52 2.90
N THR A 48 13.72 -6.28 1.81
CA THR A 48 12.60 -5.32 1.83
C THR A 48 11.52 -5.67 2.86
N GLU A 49 11.35 -6.95 3.22
CA GLU A 49 10.39 -7.38 4.24
C GLU A 49 10.89 -7.07 5.66
N GLU A 50 12.17 -7.33 5.93
CA GLU A 50 12.78 -6.97 7.22
C GLU A 50 12.82 -5.45 7.40
N LEU A 51 13.20 -4.71 6.36
CA LEU A 51 13.13 -3.25 6.35
C LEU A 51 11.71 -2.78 6.66
N ARG A 52 10.69 -3.40 6.06
CA ARG A 52 9.28 -3.07 6.34
C ARG A 52 8.91 -3.33 7.81
N ARG A 53 9.40 -4.40 8.43
CA ARG A 53 9.18 -4.69 9.86
C ARG A 53 9.86 -3.66 10.75
N LEU A 54 11.11 -3.29 10.47
CA LEU A 54 11.84 -2.26 11.24
C LEU A 54 11.10 -0.91 11.21
N VAL A 55 10.67 -0.49 10.02
CA VAL A 55 9.91 0.75 9.85
C VAL A 55 8.59 0.70 10.62
N SER A 56 7.90 -0.44 10.59
CA SER A 56 6.67 -0.64 11.35
C SER A 56 6.89 -0.55 12.86
N GLN A 57 8.01 -1.08 13.37
CA GLN A 57 8.37 -0.97 14.79
C GLN A 57 8.66 0.47 15.20
N GLU A 58 9.41 1.23 14.39
CA GLU A 58 9.64 2.65 14.66
C GLU A 58 8.34 3.46 14.58
N LEU A 59 7.48 3.18 13.59
CA LEU A 59 6.15 3.81 13.51
C LEU A 59 5.29 3.48 14.71
N LYS A 60 5.36 2.25 15.25
CA LYS A 60 4.59 1.85 16.42
C LYS A 60 4.93 2.69 17.65
N ARG A 61 6.19 3.10 17.79
CA ARG A 61 6.65 3.98 18.88
C ARG A 61 6.12 5.40 18.75
N GLU A 62 5.92 5.89 17.54
CA GLU A 62 5.37 7.23 17.29
C GLU A 62 3.83 7.23 17.34
N ASN A 63 3.20 6.25 16.69
CA ASN A 63 1.75 6.07 16.63
C ASN A 63 1.38 4.65 16.18
N GLU A 64 0.74 3.86 17.05
CA GLU A 64 0.34 2.47 16.75
C GLU A 64 -0.59 2.36 15.52
N SER A 65 -1.48 3.33 15.30
CA SER A 65 -2.37 3.34 14.13
C SER A 65 -1.59 3.49 12.81
N LEU A 66 -0.49 4.26 12.80
CA LEU A 66 0.36 4.43 11.61
C LEU A 66 1.13 3.15 11.29
N SER A 67 1.59 2.41 12.32
CA SER A 67 2.20 1.09 12.14
C SER A 67 1.22 0.11 11.50
N GLY A 68 -0.01 0.06 12.00
CA GLY A 68 -1.09 -0.74 11.43
C GLY A 68 -1.37 -0.37 9.96
N ALA A 69 -1.55 0.91 9.66
CA ALA A 69 -1.80 1.42 8.31
C ALA A 69 -0.64 1.12 7.35
N TYR A 70 0.61 1.28 7.81
CA TYR A 70 1.81 0.97 7.03
C TYR A 70 1.87 -0.51 6.67
N MET A 71 1.61 -1.39 7.64
CA MET A 71 1.61 -2.84 7.43
C MET A 71 0.43 -3.32 6.58
N ALA A 72 -0.74 -2.71 6.75
CA ALA A 72 -1.96 -3.03 6.01
C ALA A 72 -1.93 -2.57 4.54
N THR A 73 -1.02 -1.67 4.16
CA THR A 73 -0.88 -1.24 2.76
C THR A 73 -0.51 -2.43 1.88
N ARG A 74 -1.42 -2.82 0.98
CA ARG A 74 -1.23 -3.92 0.02
C ARG A 74 -0.95 -3.39 -1.36
N ARG A 75 -0.20 -4.14 -2.16
CA ARG A 75 0.07 -3.80 -3.55
C ARG A 75 -0.64 -4.81 -4.44
N LEU A 76 -1.78 -4.39 -5.01
CA LEU A 76 -2.68 -5.25 -5.78
C LEU A 76 -2.58 -4.92 -7.27
N ARG A 77 -2.79 -5.92 -8.11
CA ARG A 77 -2.83 -5.80 -9.56
C ARG A 77 -4.19 -5.24 -9.97
N ALA A 78 -4.18 -4.09 -10.64
CA ALA A 78 -5.38 -3.47 -11.17
C ALA A 78 -5.94 -4.31 -12.31
N LYS A 79 -7.24 -4.57 -12.27
CA LYS A 79 -8.00 -5.24 -13.31
C LYS A 79 -9.22 -4.41 -13.66
N GLU A 80 -9.44 -4.19 -14.95
CA GLU A 80 -10.63 -3.47 -15.38
C GLU A 80 -11.86 -4.35 -15.21
N ALA A 81 -12.90 -3.80 -14.59
CA ALA A 81 -14.22 -4.41 -14.54
C ALA A 81 -15.22 -3.45 -15.18
N LYS A 82 -15.75 -3.85 -16.35
CA LYS A 82 -16.63 -3.03 -17.18
C LYS A 82 -17.99 -2.77 -16.53
N ASP A 83 -18.38 -3.62 -15.59
CA ASP A 83 -19.64 -3.53 -14.84
C ASP A 83 -19.51 -2.69 -13.55
N LEU A 84 -18.31 -2.18 -13.22
CA LEU A 84 -18.10 -1.33 -12.06
C LEU A 84 -18.28 0.16 -12.38
N SER A 85 -19.02 0.84 -11.51
CA SER A 85 -19.10 2.31 -11.49
C SER A 85 -17.85 2.92 -10.86
N SER A 86 -17.48 4.13 -11.29
CA SER A 86 -16.36 4.87 -10.70
C SER A 86 -16.55 5.11 -9.20
N GLY A 87 -15.46 5.00 -8.44
CA GLY A 87 -15.47 5.16 -6.98
C GLY A 87 -15.84 3.87 -6.24
N VAL A 88 -16.03 2.74 -6.94
CA VAL A 88 -16.26 1.43 -6.33
C VAL A 88 -15.21 0.44 -6.84
N VAL A 89 -14.59 -0.29 -5.92
CA VAL A 89 -13.64 -1.36 -6.24
C VAL A 89 -14.09 -2.68 -5.65
N ARG A 90 -13.71 -3.79 -6.30
CA ARG A 90 -13.93 -5.12 -5.74
C ARG A 90 -12.62 -5.81 -5.37
N LEU A 91 -12.64 -6.49 -4.24
CA LEU A 91 -11.54 -7.27 -3.69
C LEU A 91 -12.00 -8.68 -3.36
N HIS A 92 -11.07 -9.64 -3.38
CA HIS A 92 -11.34 -10.99 -2.91
C HIS A 92 -11.81 -10.97 -1.44
N GLU A 93 -12.87 -11.71 -1.10
CA GLU A 93 -13.49 -11.71 0.24
C GLU A 93 -12.50 -11.99 1.38
N GLU A 94 -11.57 -12.91 1.16
CA GLU A 94 -10.53 -13.23 2.14
C GLU A 94 -9.58 -12.06 2.44
N LEU A 95 -9.29 -11.18 1.47
CA LEU A 95 -8.54 -9.97 1.77
C LEU A 95 -9.33 -9.07 2.73
N LEU A 96 -10.65 -8.97 2.53
CA LEU A 96 -11.50 -8.22 3.44
C LEU A 96 -11.45 -8.83 4.85
N LYS A 97 -11.59 -10.16 4.97
CA LYS A 97 -11.52 -10.87 6.25
C LYS A 97 -10.17 -10.69 6.96
N ILE A 98 -9.06 -10.85 6.25
CA ILE A 98 -7.70 -10.71 6.82
C ILE A 98 -7.48 -9.30 7.37
N HIS A 99 -8.04 -8.28 6.72
CA HIS A 99 -7.88 -6.88 7.12
C HIS A 99 -9.06 -6.34 7.94
N GLY A 100 -10.00 -7.20 8.37
CA GLY A 100 -11.17 -6.80 9.16
C GLY A 100 -12.12 -5.82 8.46
N LEU A 101 -12.16 -5.84 7.12
CA LEU A 101 -12.91 -4.89 6.31
C LEU A 101 -14.34 -5.34 6.07
N GLN A 102 -15.24 -4.37 6.04
CA GLN A 102 -16.64 -4.57 5.69
C GLN A 102 -16.93 -4.09 4.27
N SER A 103 -17.91 -4.72 3.63
CA SER A 103 -18.51 -4.20 2.39
C SER A 103 -19.01 -2.77 2.64
N GLY A 104 -18.75 -1.88 1.67
CA GLY A 104 -19.09 -0.46 1.77
C GLY A 104 -18.05 0.41 2.48
N GLN A 105 -16.98 -0.16 3.05
CA GLN A 105 -15.93 0.61 3.70
C GLN A 105 -15.04 1.35 2.69
N HIS A 106 -14.50 2.51 3.08
CA HIS A 106 -13.62 3.29 2.23
C HIS A 106 -12.17 2.80 2.29
N ALA A 107 -11.50 2.85 1.14
CA ALA A 107 -10.08 2.65 0.99
C ALA A 107 -9.47 3.75 0.13
N HIS A 108 -8.18 3.96 0.30
CA HIS A 108 -7.41 4.84 -0.56
C HIS A 108 -6.54 4.02 -1.51
N LEU A 109 -6.65 4.35 -2.79
CA LEU A 109 -5.80 3.84 -3.84
C LEU A 109 -4.72 4.87 -4.13
N MET A 110 -3.50 4.40 -4.31
CA MET A 110 -2.35 5.27 -4.53
C MET A 110 -1.45 4.70 -5.64
N ASN A 111 -1.14 5.57 -6.60
CA ASN A 111 -0.12 5.32 -7.62
C ASN A 111 0.73 6.58 -7.81
N LYS A 112 2.03 6.47 -7.56
CA LYS A 112 2.97 7.62 -7.54
C LYS A 112 2.44 8.74 -6.62
N ASP A 113 2.04 9.87 -7.20
CA ASP A 113 1.50 11.05 -6.52
C ASP A 113 -0.03 11.15 -6.63
N MET A 114 -0.66 10.25 -7.39
CA MET A 114 -2.11 10.16 -7.54
C MET A 114 -2.71 9.37 -6.38
N LYS A 115 -3.78 9.91 -5.80
CA LYS A 115 -4.58 9.26 -4.75
C LYS A 115 -6.05 9.41 -5.08
N THR A 116 -6.82 8.33 -4.94
CA THR A 116 -8.28 8.39 -4.95
C THR A 116 -8.86 7.61 -3.79
N GLU A 117 -9.98 8.06 -3.27
CA GLU A 117 -10.80 7.31 -2.33
C GLU A 117 -11.83 6.47 -3.10
N VAL A 118 -12.08 5.26 -2.63
CA VAL A 118 -13.02 4.31 -3.23
C VAL A 118 -13.76 3.55 -2.15
N ARG A 119 -14.97 3.12 -2.47
CA ARG A 119 -15.75 2.18 -1.68
C ARG A 119 -15.38 0.75 -2.05
N VAL A 120 -15.15 -0.10 -1.05
CA VAL A 120 -14.72 -1.48 -1.23
C VAL A 120 -15.92 -2.42 -1.18
N GLU A 121 -16.01 -3.29 -2.16
CA GLU A 121 -17.01 -4.36 -2.24
C GLU A 121 -16.34 -5.74 -2.37
N PRO A 122 -16.98 -6.81 -1.89
CA PRO A 122 -16.48 -8.16 -2.09
C PRO A 122 -16.70 -8.64 -3.52
N ALA A 123 -15.74 -9.40 -4.06
CA ALA A 123 -15.92 -10.24 -5.24
C ALA A 123 -15.38 -11.65 -4.96
N LYS A 124 -16.26 -12.65 -5.02
CA LYS A 124 -15.86 -14.07 -4.90
C LYS A 124 -14.97 -14.55 -6.04
N SER A 125 -15.07 -13.90 -7.20
CA SER A 125 -14.32 -14.25 -8.43
C SER A 125 -13.04 -13.44 -8.63
N ALA A 126 -12.76 -12.42 -7.80
CA ALA A 126 -11.52 -11.66 -7.90
C ALA A 126 -10.35 -12.50 -7.40
N ASP A 127 -9.18 -12.42 -8.04
CA ASP A 127 -7.97 -13.04 -7.49
C ASP A 127 -7.52 -12.33 -6.20
N ARG A 128 -6.86 -13.05 -5.28
CA ARG A 128 -6.33 -12.51 -4.02
C ARG A 128 -5.24 -11.46 -4.21
N GLU A 129 -4.61 -11.39 -5.37
CA GLU A 129 -3.65 -10.36 -5.72
C GLU A 129 -4.24 -9.26 -6.61
N GLU A 130 -5.53 -9.31 -6.93
CA GLU A 130 -6.20 -8.34 -7.82
C GLU A 130 -7.05 -7.32 -7.07
N ILE A 131 -7.23 -6.17 -7.70
CA ILE A 131 -8.25 -5.19 -7.39
C ILE A 131 -9.00 -4.86 -8.67
N HIS A 132 -10.31 -5.06 -8.65
CA HIS A 132 -11.17 -4.78 -9.79
C HIS A 132 -11.67 -3.34 -9.67
N MET A 133 -11.54 -2.59 -10.75
CA MET A 133 -11.80 -1.15 -10.78
C MET A 133 -12.43 -0.75 -12.12
N SER A 134 -13.19 0.34 -12.10
CA SER A 134 -13.73 0.92 -13.32
C SER A 134 -12.62 1.52 -14.20
N HIS A 135 -12.86 1.62 -15.50
CA HIS A 135 -11.96 2.30 -16.43
C HIS A 135 -11.64 3.74 -15.98
N ALA A 136 -12.66 4.47 -15.51
CA ALA A 136 -12.48 5.84 -15.02
C ALA A 136 -11.56 5.94 -13.80
N ASP A 137 -11.56 4.93 -12.91
CA ASP A 137 -10.66 4.94 -11.74
C ASP A 137 -9.22 4.58 -12.12
N LEU A 138 -9.03 3.73 -13.14
CA LEU A 138 -7.71 3.47 -13.73
C LEU A 138 -7.11 4.76 -14.31
N GLU A 139 -7.89 5.50 -15.09
CA GLU A 139 -7.47 6.79 -15.67
C GLU A 139 -7.16 7.82 -14.58
N LYS A 140 -8.03 7.96 -13.57
CA LYS A 140 -7.81 8.86 -12.41
C LYS A 140 -6.52 8.55 -11.66
N LEU A 141 -6.11 7.28 -11.61
CA LEU A 141 -4.86 6.87 -10.96
C LEU A 141 -3.65 6.88 -11.91
N GLY A 142 -3.86 7.14 -13.20
CA GLY A 142 -2.81 7.07 -14.23
C GLY A 142 -2.19 5.67 -14.32
N VAL A 143 -3.02 4.63 -14.23
CA VAL A 143 -2.59 3.23 -14.35
C VAL A 143 -3.34 2.51 -15.46
N SER A 144 -2.68 1.54 -16.08
CA SER A 144 -3.34 0.60 -17.00
C SER A 144 -3.73 -0.69 -16.26
N GLU A 145 -4.60 -1.49 -16.87
CA GLU A 145 -4.81 -2.88 -16.46
C GLU A 145 -3.46 -3.62 -16.35
N GLY A 146 -3.34 -4.49 -15.34
CA GLY A 146 -2.12 -5.21 -14.97
C GLY A 146 -1.13 -4.41 -14.13
N SER A 147 -1.29 -3.09 -14.03
CA SER A 147 -0.44 -2.25 -13.17
C SER A 147 -0.65 -2.56 -11.68
N ARG A 148 0.38 -2.37 -10.87
CA ARG A 148 0.29 -2.59 -9.42
C ARG A 148 0.03 -1.29 -8.66
N VAL A 149 -1.14 -1.19 -8.03
CA VAL A 149 -1.58 -0.06 -7.20
C VAL A 149 -1.40 -0.36 -5.71
N ASN A 150 -1.10 0.67 -4.92
CA ASN A 150 -1.12 0.53 -3.46
C ASN A 150 -2.53 0.78 -2.94
N VAL A 151 -3.02 -0.13 -2.12
CA VAL A 151 -4.33 -0.09 -1.49
C VAL A 151 -4.13 0.03 -0.01
N ARG A 152 -4.66 1.11 0.57
CA ARG A 152 -4.66 1.34 2.00
C ARG A 152 -6.10 1.35 2.48
N PHE A 153 -6.38 0.44 3.40
CA PHE A 153 -7.69 0.37 4.01
C PHE A 153 -7.78 1.37 5.16
N SER A 154 -8.87 2.11 5.22
CA SER A 154 -9.13 2.99 6.35
C SER A 154 -9.53 2.09 7.52
N ALA A 155 -8.64 1.89 8.50
CA ALA A 155 -9.00 1.18 9.73
C ALA A 155 -10.16 1.91 10.43
N ARG A 156 -11.04 1.16 11.08
CA ARG A 156 -12.01 1.71 12.04
C ARG A 156 -11.31 2.05 13.34
#